data_AF-A0A356S8I7-F1
#
_entry.id   AF-A0A356S8I7-F1
#
_cell.length_a   1.000
_cell.length_b   1.000
_cell.length_c   1.000
_cell.angle_alpha   90.00
_cell.angle_beta   90.00
_cell.angle_gamma   90.00
#
_symmetry.space_group_name_H-M   'P 1'
#
loop_
_entity.id
_entity.type
_entity.pdbx_description
1 polymer ?
#
loop_
_entity_poly.entity_id
_entity_poly.type
_entity_poly.pdbx_seq_one_letter_code
_entity_poly.pdbx_strand_id
1 'polypeptide(L)'
;SFLGCAPVTSYVESSAGVSAGGRTGLTAVFTALFFCITIFISPLTSLVPPYATAGALIYVSMIMLSGLQNLDWHDHSELIPALITVIMIPMSFSIADGIAIGFISFAVIKTFTGKFRQVSFVAWALTVLFALKFVYI
;
A
#
# COMPACT_ATOMS: atom_id res chain seq x y z
N SER A 1 -10.07 7.84 12.49
CA SER A 1 -10.47 9.06 11.75
C SER A 1 -11.00 10.20 12.62
N PHE A 2 -10.62 10.31 13.92
CA PHE A 2 -11.10 11.37 14.82
C PHE A 2 -10.73 12.80 14.38
N LEU A 3 -9.72 12.96 13.52
CA LEU A 3 -9.25 14.24 12.99
C LEU A 3 -9.44 14.36 11.47
N GLY A 4 -10.20 13.47 10.84
CA GLY A 4 -10.46 13.52 9.39
C GLY A 4 -9.27 13.20 8.47
N CYS A 5 -8.10 12.81 9.00
CA CYS A 5 -6.95 12.44 8.16
C CYS A 5 -7.12 11.12 7.41
N ALA A 6 -6.53 11.06 6.22
CA ALA A 6 -6.32 9.84 5.46
C ALA A 6 -5.42 8.85 6.24
N PRO A 7 -5.55 7.53 5.99
CA PRO A 7 -4.65 6.55 6.59
C PRO A 7 -3.19 6.83 6.21
N VAL A 8 -2.31 6.81 7.20
CA VAL A 8 -0.87 7.03 7.01
C VAL A 8 -0.23 5.76 6.44
N THR A 9 0.44 5.88 5.30
CA THR A 9 1.22 4.81 4.66
C THR A 9 2.64 5.28 4.41
N SER A 10 3.63 4.41 4.62
CA SER A 10 5.03 4.71 4.27
C SER A 10 5.16 4.90 2.76
N TYR A 11 5.54 6.11 2.35
CA TYR A 11 5.70 6.46 0.94
C TYR A 11 7.12 6.14 0.45
N VAL A 12 7.25 5.81 -0.83
CA VAL A 12 8.54 5.48 -1.48
C VAL A 12 9.51 6.67 -1.38
N GLU A 13 9.00 7.89 -1.36
CA GLU A 13 9.71 9.14 -1.20
C GLU A 13 10.37 9.24 0.18
N SER A 14 9.81 8.59 1.22
CA SER A 14 10.50 8.48 2.52
C SER A 14 11.78 7.65 2.42
N SER A 15 11.85 6.67 1.51
CA SER A 15 13.09 5.91 1.28
C SER A 15 14.18 6.77 0.65
N ALA A 16 13.82 7.72 -0.23
CA ALA A 16 14.76 8.70 -0.78
C ALA A 16 15.31 9.63 0.31
N GLY A 17 14.47 10.02 1.27
CA GLY A 17 14.89 10.78 2.45
C GLY A 17 15.92 10.04 3.32
N VAL A 18 15.78 8.72 3.46
CA VAL A 18 16.77 7.87 4.15
C VAL A 18 18.08 7.78 3.36
N SER A 19 17.99 7.61 2.04
CA SER A 19 19.16 7.58 1.14
C SER A 19 19.94 8.90 1.11
N ALA A 20 19.25 10.04 1.27
CA ALA A 20 19.87 11.36 1.39
C ALA A 20 20.54 11.63 2.76
N GLY A 21 20.56 10.63 3.66
CA GLY A 21 21.18 10.74 4.99
C GLY A 21 20.20 10.97 6.14
N GLY A 22 18.89 10.97 5.86
CA GLY A 22 17.83 11.06 6.87
C GLY A 22 17.70 9.78 7.69
N ARG A 23 18.59 9.61 8.66
CA ARG A 23 18.62 8.42 9.55
C ARG A 23 17.90 8.62 10.88
N THR A 24 17.45 9.83 11.17
CA THR A 24 16.74 10.18 12.40
C THR A 24 15.30 10.58 12.09
N GLY A 25 14.38 10.38 13.05
CA GLY A 25 12.99 10.84 12.93
C GLY A 25 12.85 12.37 12.82
N LEU A 26 13.95 13.11 13.01
CA LEU A 26 13.99 14.56 12.89
C LEU A 26 13.66 15.02 11.46
N THR A 27 14.06 14.28 10.43
CA THR A 27 13.68 14.60 9.05
C THR A 27 12.18 14.54 8.84
N ALA A 28 11.51 13.53 9.41
CA ALA A 28 10.05 13.43 9.35
C ALA A 28 9.35 14.59 10.07
N VAL A 29 9.91 15.06 11.21
CA VAL A 29 9.38 16.23 11.95
C VAL A 29 9.49 17.50 11.11
N PHE A 30 10.65 17.76 10.49
CA PHE A 30 10.80 18.94 9.63
C PHE A 30 9.92 18.84 8.37
N THR A 31 9.79 17.66 7.76
CA THR A 31 8.86 17.46 6.65
C THR A 31 7.41 17.76 7.06
N ALA A 32 6.96 17.25 8.22
CA ALA A 32 5.64 17.55 8.75
C ALA A 32 5.44 19.05 9.07
N LEU A 33 6.48 19.72 9.59
CA LEU A 33 6.45 21.16 9.85
C LEU A 33 6.31 21.96 8.55
N PHE A 34 7.08 21.63 7.52
CA PHE A 34 6.95 22.28 6.20
C PHE A 34 5.60 21.97 5.52
N PHE A 35 5.05 20.77 5.72
CA PHE A 35 3.70 20.43 5.29
C PHE A 35 2.63 21.26 6.02
N CYS A 36 2.83 21.59 7.30
CA CYS A 36 1.95 22.47 8.05
C CYS A 36 2.00 23.91 7.52
N ILE A 37 3.20 24.41 7.20
CA ILE A 37 3.40 25.74 6.60
C ILE A 37 2.73 25.82 5.22
N THR A 38 2.77 24.73 4.43
CA THR A 38 2.15 24.72 3.10
C THR A 38 0.62 24.80 3.11
N ILE A 39 -0.05 24.57 4.25
CA ILE A 39 -1.51 24.82 4.36
C ILE A 39 -1.84 26.28 4.05
N PHE A 40 -1.01 27.24 4.47
CA PHE A 40 -1.20 28.66 4.14
C PHE A 40 -0.92 28.99 2.67
N ILE A 41 -0.11 28.16 2.01
CA ILE A 41 0.27 28.26 0.59
C ILE A 41 -0.66 27.43 -0.32
N SER A 42 -1.58 26.65 0.26
CA SER A 42 -2.57 25.84 -0.46
C SER A 42 -3.38 26.60 -1.54
N PRO A 43 -3.72 27.89 -1.45
CA PRO A 43 -4.40 28.55 -2.56
C PRO A 43 -3.55 28.63 -3.85
N LEU A 44 -2.22 28.60 -3.74
CA LEU A 44 -1.32 28.61 -4.90
C LEU A 44 -1.31 27.27 -5.67
N THR A 45 -1.60 26.14 -5.01
CA THR A 45 -1.65 24.84 -5.68
C THR A 45 -2.86 24.71 -6.61
N SER A 46 -3.93 25.50 -6.38
CA SER A 46 -5.11 25.52 -7.25
C SER A 46 -4.84 26.17 -8.63
N LEU A 47 -3.71 26.87 -8.79
CA LEU A 47 -3.27 27.44 -10.06
C LEU A 47 -2.58 26.40 -10.97
N VAL A 48 -2.15 25.27 -10.42
CA VAL A 48 -1.39 24.24 -11.16
C VAL A 48 -2.38 23.37 -11.95
N PRO A 49 -2.25 23.28 -13.29
CA PRO A 49 -3.10 22.41 -14.09
C PRO A 49 -2.93 20.93 -13.70
N PRO A 50 -4.01 20.14 -13.66
CA PRO A 50 -3.95 18.73 -13.26
C PRO A 50 -3.08 17.87 -14.19
N TYR A 51 -2.91 18.30 -15.45
CA TYR A 51 -2.05 17.63 -16.42
C TYR A 51 -0.56 17.71 -16.04
N ALA A 52 -0.14 18.74 -15.30
CA ALA A 52 1.24 18.90 -14.84
C ALA A 52 1.63 17.86 -13.80
N THR A 53 0.68 17.44 -12.94
CA THR A 53 0.91 16.42 -11.91
C THR A 53 0.82 14.99 -12.44
N ALA A 54 0.17 14.78 -13.60
CA ALA A 54 -0.03 13.45 -14.17
C ALA A 54 1.30 12.72 -14.47
N GLY A 55 2.30 13.44 -15.01
CA GLY A 55 3.60 12.85 -15.32
C GLY A 55 4.32 12.30 -14.08
N ALA A 56 4.24 13.03 -12.97
CA ALA A 56 4.80 12.57 -11.69
C ALA A 56 4.09 11.32 -11.17
N LEU A 57 2.74 11.27 -11.24
CA LEU A 57 1.97 10.11 -10.81
C LEU A 57 2.26 8.86 -11.66
N ILE A 58 2.41 9.01 -12.98
CA ILE A 58 2.78 7.90 -13.87
C ILE A 58 4.16 7.36 -13.48
N TYR A 59 5.14 8.24 -13.29
CA TYR A 59 6.50 7.83 -12.91
C TYR A 59 6.54 7.09 -11.56
N VAL A 60 5.84 7.63 -10.54
CA VAL A 60 5.73 6.98 -9.22
C VAL A 60 5.05 5.61 -9.33
N SER A 61 3.99 5.49 -10.15
CA SER A 61 3.32 4.21 -10.37
C SER A 61 4.24 3.15 -10.97
N MET A 62 5.12 3.53 -11.90
CA MET A 62 6.12 2.64 -12.49
C MET A 62 7.12 2.15 -11.44
N ILE A 63 7.58 3.04 -10.57
CA ILE A 63 8.50 2.68 -9.48
C ILE A 63 7.82 1.69 -8.52
N MET A 64 6.57 1.93 -8.14
CA MET A 64 5.82 1.01 -7.26
C MET A 64 5.57 -0.35 -7.92
N LEU A 65 5.27 -0.38 -9.22
CA LEU A 65 5.03 -1.62 -9.96
C LEU A 65 6.31 -2.48 -10.10
N SER A 66 7.49 -1.85 -10.12
CA SER A 66 8.78 -2.56 -10.10
C SER A 66 8.90 -3.55 -8.93
N GLY A 67 8.20 -3.28 -7.82
CA GLY A 67 8.14 -4.19 -6.67
C GLY A 67 7.65 -5.60 -7.00
N LEU A 68 6.83 -5.79 -8.06
CA LEU A 68 6.39 -7.12 -8.49
C LEU A 68 7.55 -8.00 -8.98
N GLN A 69 8.68 -7.42 -9.40
CA GLN A 69 9.86 -8.21 -9.80
C GLN A 69 10.46 -9.00 -8.64
N ASN A 70 10.25 -8.56 -7.40
CA ASN A 70 10.74 -9.24 -6.21
C ASN A 70 9.87 -10.44 -5.78
N LEU A 71 8.75 -10.70 -6.47
CA LEU A 71 7.94 -11.88 -6.22
C LEU A 71 8.64 -13.13 -6.74
N ASP A 72 8.57 -14.24 -6.00
CA ASP A 72 9.08 -15.52 -6.47
C ASP A 72 8.12 -16.10 -7.52
N TRP A 73 8.58 -16.13 -8.78
CA TRP A 73 7.82 -16.63 -9.91
C TRP A 73 7.69 -18.16 -9.94
N HIS A 74 8.49 -18.88 -9.14
CA HIS A 74 8.44 -20.34 -9.07
C HIS A 74 7.40 -20.85 -8.07
N ASP A 75 7.09 -20.08 -7.01
CA ASP A 75 6.08 -20.49 -6.02
C ASP A 75 4.69 -19.94 -6.36
N HIS A 76 3.90 -20.73 -7.09
CA HIS A 76 2.51 -20.41 -7.40
C HIS A 76 1.62 -20.17 -6.17
N SER A 77 2.00 -20.72 -5.01
CA SER A 77 1.22 -20.53 -3.78
C SER A 77 1.33 -19.10 -3.21
N GLU A 78 2.33 -18.33 -3.64
CA GLU A 78 2.51 -16.93 -3.24
C GLU A 78 2.23 -15.96 -4.40
N LEU A 79 2.57 -16.37 -5.63
CA LEU A 79 2.35 -15.58 -6.83
C LEU A 79 0.88 -15.39 -7.16
N ILE A 80 0.05 -16.44 -7.10
CA ILE A 80 -1.38 -16.34 -7.45
C ILE A 80 -2.12 -15.36 -6.52
N PRO A 81 -2.00 -15.45 -5.18
CA PRO A 81 -2.58 -14.46 -4.27
C PRO A 81 -2.09 -13.03 -4.51
N ALA A 82 -0.79 -12.84 -4.79
CA ALA A 82 -0.23 -11.52 -5.06
C ALA A 82 -0.85 -10.89 -6.32
N LEU A 83 -0.99 -11.67 -7.40
CA LEU A 83 -1.64 -11.19 -8.63
C LEU A 83 -3.12 -10.89 -8.44
N ILE A 84 -3.85 -11.73 -7.71
CA ILE A 84 -5.25 -11.47 -7.35
C ILE A 84 -5.39 -10.15 -6.62
N THR A 85 -4.48 -9.87 -5.68
CA THR A 85 -4.45 -8.60 -4.94
C THR A 85 -4.28 -7.40 -5.87
N VAL A 86 -3.29 -7.46 -6.77
CA VAL A 86 -2.98 -6.38 -7.72
C VAL A 86 -4.15 -6.09 -8.66
N ILE A 87 -4.89 -7.12 -9.08
CA ILE A 87 -6.06 -6.98 -9.95
C ILE A 87 -7.30 -6.51 -9.17
N MET A 88 -7.50 -7.00 -7.95
CA MET A 88 -8.70 -6.70 -7.16
C MET A 88 -8.73 -5.28 -6.63
N ILE A 89 -7.57 -4.65 -6.38
CA ILE A 89 -7.50 -3.25 -5.93
C ILE A 89 -8.19 -2.28 -6.93
N PRO A 90 -7.79 -2.21 -8.22
CA PRO A 90 -8.46 -1.34 -9.18
C PRO A 90 -9.89 -1.79 -9.47
N MET A 91 -10.15 -3.10 -9.47
CA MET A 91 -11.49 -3.63 -9.79
C MET A 91 -12.53 -3.34 -8.68
N SER A 92 -12.09 -3.33 -7.41
CA SER A 92 -12.96 -3.04 -6.26
C SER A 92 -13.08 -1.55 -5.95
N PHE A 93 -12.36 -0.69 -6.69
CA PHE A 93 -12.22 0.75 -6.40
C PHE A 93 -11.81 1.07 -4.94
N SER A 94 -11.22 0.09 -4.26
CA SER A 94 -10.91 0.12 -2.83
C SER A 94 -9.65 -0.71 -2.57
N ILE A 95 -8.59 -0.02 -2.12
CA ILE A 95 -7.32 -0.65 -1.76
C ILE A 95 -7.53 -1.65 -0.62
N ALA A 96 -8.37 -1.30 0.36
CA ALA A 96 -8.65 -2.13 1.51
C ALA A 96 -9.35 -3.45 1.11
N ASP A 97 -10.33 -3.39 0.22
CA ASP A 97 -11.05 -4.58 -0.25
C ASP A 97 -10.17 -5.47 -1.14
N GLY A 98 -9.36 -4.87 -2.01
CA GLY A 98 -8.41 -5.61 -2.83
C GLY A 98 -7.37 -6.36 -1.99
N ILE A 99 -6.81 -5.70 -0.96
CA ILE A 99 -5.89 -6.35 0.00
C ILE A 99 -6.59 -7.46 0.78
N ALA A 100 -7.83 -7.22 1.24
CA ALA A 100 -8.59 -8.21 1.99
C ALA A 100 -8.83 -9.50 1.18
N ILE A 101 -9.27 -9.37 -0.08
CA ILE A 101 -9.44 -10.51 -0.99
C ILE A 101 -8.10 -11.21 -1.27
N GLY A 102 -7.03 -10.43 -1.41
CA GLY A 102 -5.66 -10.92 -1.53
C GLY A 102 -5.22 -11.84 -0.39
N PHE A 103 -5.41 -11.40 0.85
CA PHE A 103 -5.10 -12.19 2.05
C PHE A 103 -5.97 -13.44 2.18
N ILE A 104 -7.26 -13.33 1.88
CA ILE A 104 -8.18 -14.49 1.87
C ILE A 104 -7.70 -15.52 0.85
N SER A 105 -7.38 -15.09 -0.37
CA SER A 105 -6.83 -15.97 -1.41
C SER A 105 -5.51 -16.61 -0.99
N PHE A 106 -4.65 -15.87 -0.30
CA PHE A 106 -3.37 -16.38 0.21
C PHE A 106 -3.58 -17.52 1.21
N ALA A 107 -4.45 -17.32 2.20
CA ALA A 107 -4.74 -18.35 3.20
C ALA A 107 -5.40 -19.58 2.58
N VAL A 108 -6.35 -19.39 1.65
CA VAL A 108 -7.04 -20.48 0.95
C VAL A 108 -6.04 -21.30 0.13
N ILE A 109 -5.20 -20.65 -0.69
CA ILE A 109 -4.25 -21.36 -1.57
C ILE A 109 -3.17 -22.10 -0.76
N LYS A 110 -2.60 -21.47 0.28
CA LYS A 110 -1.62 -22.15 1.17
C LYS A 110 -2.24 -23.31 1.95
N THR A 111 -3.53 -23.22 2.28
CA THR A 111 -4.32 -24.31 2.89
C THR A 111 -4.48 -25.48 1.92
N PHE A 112 -4.92 -25.24 0.70
CA PHE A 112 -5.09 -26.31 -0.31
C PHE A 112 -3.78 -26.93 -0.78
N THR A 113 -2.66 -26.18 -0.73
CA THR A 113 -1.33 -26.67 -1.12
C THR A 113 -0.62 -27.43 0.02
N GLY A 114 -1.26 -27.59 1.19
CA GLY A 114 -0.69 -28.28 2.34
C GLY A 114 0.44 -27.52 3.07
N LYS A 115 0.71 -26.27 2.67
CA LYS A 115 1.77 -25.41 3.21
C LYS A 115 1.29 -24.57 4.41
N PHE A 116 0.40 -25.12 5.25
CA PHE A 116 -0.22 -24.41 6.38
C PHE A 116 0.78 -23.80 7.36
N ARG A 117 1.91 -24.47 7.61
CA ARG A 117 2.96 -24.02 8.53
C ARG A 117 3.78 -22.82 8.05
N GLN A 118 3.73 -22.50 6.75
CA GLN A 118 4.43 -21.32 6.21
C GLN A 118 3.62 -20.03 6.38
N VAL A 119 2.35 -20.12 6.75
CA VAL A 119 1.51 -18.95 7.00
C VAL A 119 1.73 -18.50 8.44
N SER A 120 2.28 -17.29 8.62
CA SER A 120 2.45 -16.68 9.94
C SER A 120 1.11 -16.56 10.66
N PHE A 121 1.12 -16.67 11.99
CA PHE A 121 -0.05 -16.47 12.84
C PHE A 121 -0.74 -15.13 12.57
N VAL A 122 0.03 -14.08 12.26
CA VAL A 122 -0.49 -12.75 11.93
C VAL A 122 -1.27 -12.76 10.61
N ALA A 123 -0.80 -13.49 9.60
CA ALA A 123 -1.50 -13.60 8.31
C ALA A 123 -2.83 -14.35 8.44
N TRP A 124 -2.88 -15.38 9.31
CA TRP A 124 -4.14 -16.05 9.67
C TRP A 124 -5.11 -15.12 10.41
N ALA A 125 -4.63 -14.38 11.41
CA ALA A 125 -5.45 -13.43 12.15
C ALA A 125 -6.04 -12.34 11.24
N LEU A 126 -5.22 -11.76 10.34
CA LEU A 126 -5.65 -10.79 9.34
C LEU A 126 -6.71 -11.36 8.39
N THR A 127 -6.50 -12.59 7.92
CA THR A 127 -7.44 -13.25 7.01
C THR A 127 -8.80 -13.47 7.68
N VAL A 128 -8.82 -13.91 8.93
CA VAL A 128 -10.07 -14.08 9.70
C VAL A 128 -10.76 -12.73 9.91
N LEU A 129 -10.01 -11.68 10.23
CA LEU A 129 -10.56 -10.34 10.42
C LEU A 129 -11.17 -9.79 9.12
N PHE A 130 -10.49 -9.96 7.98
CA PHE A 130 -11.01 -9.57 6.67
C PHE A 130 -12.22 -10.41 6.23
N ALA A 131 -12.21 -11.72 6.52
CA ALA A 131 -13.36 -12.58 6.25
C ALA A 131 -14.59 -12.15 7.08
N LEU A 132 -14.39 -11.84 8.37
CA LEU A 132 -15.46 -11.29 9.22
C LEU A 132 -15.97 -9.96 8.68
N LYS A 133 -15.09 -9.09 8.18
CA LYS A 133 -15.47 -7.82 7.55
C LYS A 133 -16.41 -8.04 6.36
N PHE A 134 -16.17 -9.03 5.50
CA PHE A 134 -17.06 -9.33 4.37
C PHE A 134 -18.35 -10.06 4.74
N VAL A 135 -18.39 -10.74 5.90
CA VAL A 135 -19.60 -11.47 6.35
C VAL A 135 -20.54 -10.56 7.15
N TYR A 136 -20.02 -9.58 7.87
CA TYR A 136 -20.80 -8.72 8.79
C TYR A 136 -21.17 -7.35 8.21
N ILE A 137 -20.57 -6.94 7.08
CA ILE A 137 -20.85 -5.72 6.32
C ILE A 137 -21.31 -6.13 4.93
#